data_AF-A0A4V6Y6R4-F1
#
_entry.id   AF-A0A4V6Y6R4-F1
#
_cell.length_a   1.000
_cell.length_b   1.000
_cell.length_c   1.000
_cell.angle_alpha   90.00
_cell.angle_beta   90.00
_cell.angle_gamma   90.00
#
_symmetry.space_group_name_H-M   'P 1'
#
loop_
_entity.id
_entity.type
_entity.pdbx_description
1 polymer ?
#
loop_
_entity_poly.entity_id
_entity_poly.type
_entity_poly.pdbx_seq_one_letter_code
_entity_poly.pdbx_strand_id
1 'polypeptide(L)'
;MIVATGSRSVVTSTSQPPARTSPSRRDPSLTQPYDARSQQAFAAAVCRVLRESRRRQKLTQAEVAQRTGGLVSKAALANYETGHRSLRVDVLWVIAHALGEDLGALLTAAERGVAIRPTITGSGAITVDVDELMAAEDPRLSPVRRWFELRGTSSSTVTLDDAALGALAAVMDVSVGECRTILVTAVRSARAGAVPTTVG
;
A
#
# COMPACT_ATOMS: atom_id res chain seq x y z
N MET A 1 -44.28 1.59 65.55
CA MET A 1 -45.73 1.29 65.44
C MET A 1 -46.44 2.60 65.11
N ILE A 2 -47.46 2.53 64.26
CA ILE A 2 -48.25 3.63 63.64
C ILE A 2 -47.78 4.03 62.24
N VAL A 3 -48.70 3.71 61.32
CA VAL A 3 -48.75 3.87 59.87
C VAL A 3 -49.46 5.20 59.56
N ALA A 4 -49.06 5.92 58.52
CA ALA A 4 -49.97 6.82 57.80
C ALA A 4 -49.55 7.02 56.34
N THR A 5 -50.21 6.24 55.50
CA THR A 5 -50.36 6.36 54.05
C THR A 5 -51.06 7.68 53.69
N GLY A 6 -50.57 8.38 52.67
CA GLY A 6 -51.18 9.62 52.16
C GLY A 6 -50.98 9.77 50.67
N SER A 7 -51.91 9.19 49.90
CA SER A 7 -52.06 9.34 48.46
C SER A 7 -52.47 10.78 48.07
N ARG A 8 -51.90 11.32 46.99
CA ARG A 8 -52.62 12.28 46.13
C ARG A 8 -52.11 12.22 44.69
N SER A 9 -53.08 12.06 43.79
CA SER A 9 -52.96 11.87 42.35
C SER A 9 -53.22 13.18 41.60
N VAL A 10 -52.46 13.37 40.51
CA VAL A 10 -52.85 13.88 39.18
C VAL A 10 -53.28 15.35 39.07
N VAL A 11 -52.59 16.14 38.23
CA VAL A 11 -53.12 16.75 36.97
C VAL A 11 -51.94 17.22 36.08
N THR A 12 -51.90 16.60 34.90
CA THR A 12 -51.61 17.08 33.54
C THR A 12 -51.06 18.51 33.31
N SER A 13 -49.94 18.61 32.59
CA SER A 13 -49.72 19.70 31.64
C SER A 13 -48.87 19.24 30.46
N THR A 14 -49.57 19.16 29.33
CA THR A 14 -49.09 18.99 27.96
C THR A 14 -48.23 20.18 27.55
N SER A 15 -47.01 19.94 27.09
CA SER A 15 -46.34 20.81 26.11
C SER A 15 -45.26 20.03 25.35
N GLN A 16 -45.43 19.93 24.04
CA GLN A 16 -44.49 19.35 23.07
C GLN A 16 -44.37 20.34 21.90
N PRO A 17 -43.38 20.21 21.00
CA PRO A 17 -42.07 20.86 21.01
C PRO A 17 -41.96 21.88 19.84
N PRO A 18 -40.80 22.51 19.54
CA PRO A 18 -39.87 21.85 18.60
C PRO A 18 -38.38 22.26 18.73
N ALA A 19 -37.45 21.32 18.63
CA ALA A 19 -36.16 21.60 17.99
C ALA A 19 -35.51 20.29 17.56
N ARG A 20 -35.28 20.20 16.26
CA ARG A 20 -34.65 19.09 15.55
C ARG A 20 -33.18 18.99 16.00
N THR A 21 -32.86 18.01 16.84
CA THR A 21 -31.48 17.54 16.97
C THR A 21 -31.20 16.62 15.78
N SER A 22 -30.37 17.14 14.88
CA SER A 22 -29.83 16.47 13.71
C SER A 22 -29.37 15.05 14.03
N PRO A 23 -29.57 14.08 13.12
CA PRO A 23 -28.95 12.78 13.25
C PRO A 23 -27.44 12.98 13.31
N SER A 24 -26.85 12.60 14.44
CA SER A 24 -25.42 12.41 14.59
C SER A 24 -24.94 11.62 13.38
N ARG A 25 -24.20 12.32 12.52
CA ARG A 25 -23.56 11.77 11.34
C ARG A 25 -22.69 10.65 11.88
N ARG A 26 -23.12 9.41 11.68
CA ARG A 26 -22.23 8.26 11.79
C ARG A 26 -21.13 8.54 10.78
N ASP A 27 -20.02 9.07 11.27
CA ASP A 27 -18.77 9.01 10.54
C ASP A 27 -18.61 7.53 10.18
N PRO A 28 -18.56 7.18 8.89
CA PRO A 28 -18.14 5.85 8.53
C PRO A 28 -16.77 5.70 9.15
N SER A 29 -16.66 4.85 10.17
CA SER A 29 -15.36 4.50 10.70
C SER A 29 -14.51 4.15 9.50
N LEU A 30 -13.38 4.83 9.38
CA LEU A 30 -12.30 4.50 8.45
C LEU A 30 -11.74 3.13 8.88
N THR A 31 -12.57 2.10 8.85
CA THR A 31 -12.15 0.71 8.81
C THR A 31 -11.75 0.50 7.37
N GLN A 32 -10.67 1.17 6.95
CA GLN A 32 -9.98 0.81 5.73
C GLN A 32 -9.52 -0.64 6.01
N PRO A 33 -10.09 -1.65 5.34
CA PRO A 33 -9.61 -3.00 5.53
C PRO A 33 -8.21 -2.99 4.96
N TYR A 34 -7.20 -2.92 5.82
CA TYR A 34 -5.84 -3.22 5.42
C TYR A 34 -5.91 -4.62 4.81
N ASP A 35 -5.85 -4.67 3.48
CA ASP A 35 -6.02 -5.91 2.74
C ASP A 35 -4.93 -6.87 3.24
N ALA A 36 -5.35 -8.05 3.73
CA ALA A 36 -4.43 -9.07 4.20
C ALA A 36 -3.36 -9.40 3.15
N ARG A 37 -3.68 -9.24 1.85
CA ARG A 37 -2.71 -9.36 0.76
C ARG A 37 -1.68 -8.23 0.74
N SER A 38 -2.11 -6.99 1.01
CA SER A 38 -1.20 -5.84 1.12
C SER A 38 -0.25 -6.00 2.31
N GLN A 39 -0.78 -6.48 3.45
CA GLN A 39 0.04 -6.80 4.62
C GLN A 39 1.06 -7.92 4.31
N GLN A 40 0.64 -8.98 3.62
CA GLN A 40 1.53 -10.08 3.23
C GLN A 40 2.58 -9.66 2.20
N ALA A 41 2.20 -8.82 1.23
CA ALA A 41 3.12 -8.27 0.23
C ALA A 41 4.19 -7.38 0.90
N PHE A 42 3.79 -6.56 1.87
CA PHE A 42 4.71 -5.76 2.66
C PHE A 42 5.66 -6.61 3.49
N ALA A 43 5.16 -7.60 4.22
CA ALA A 43 5.99 -8.53 4.98
C ALA A 43 7.04 -9.22 4.09
N ALA A 44 6.62 -9.70 2.90
CA ALA A 44 7.54 -10.30 1.93
C ALA A 44 8.59 -9.30 1.40
N ALA A 45 8.20 -8.05 1.17
CA ALA A 45 9.12 -7.00 0.75
C ALA A 45 10.16 -6.71 1.83
N VAL A 46 9.77 -6.63 3.10
CA VAL A 46 10.68 -6.45 4.25
C VAL A 46 11.69 -7.60 4.31
N CYS A 47 11.25 -8.85 4.25
CA CYS A 47 12.15 -10.02 4.27
C CYS A 47 13.13 -10.02 3.09
N ARG A 48 12.68 -9.58 1.91
CA ARG A 48 13.53 -9.42 0.73
C ARG A 48 14.61 -8.36 0.94
N VAL A 49 14.25 -7.19 1.49
CA VAL A 49 15.20 -6.10 1.75
C VAL A 49 16.27 -6.53 2.76
N LEU A 50 15.89 -7.24 3.83
CA LEU A 50 16.84 -7.81 4.80
C LEU A 50 17.84 -8.76 4.13
N ARG A 51 17.32 -9.72 3.35
CA ARG A 51 18.14 -10.68 2.62
C ARG A 51 19.11 -9.99 1.67
N GLU A 52 18.65 -8.95 0.98
CA GLU A 52 19.47 -8.19 0.05
C GLU A 52 20.55 -7.38 0.77
N SER A 53 20.20 -6.71 1.87
CA SER A 53 21.18 -6.03 2.73
C SER A 53 22.30 -6.97 3.17
N ARG A 54 21.93 -8.15 3.68
CA ARG A 54 22.90 -9.17 4.06
C ARG A 54 23.81 -9.57 2.89
N ARG A 55 23.25 -9.77 1.70
CA ARG A 55 23.99 -10.15 0.48
C ARG A 55 24.95 -9.05 0.01
N ARG A 56 24.53 -7.78 0.04
CA ARG A 56 25.39 -6.62 -0.30
C ARG A 56 26.62 -6.55 0.61
N GLN A 57 26.44 -6.90 1.87
CA GLN A 57 27.52 -6.97 2.86
C GLN A 57 28.33 -8.29 2.78
N LYS A 58 27.97 -9.19 1.85
CA LYS A 58 28.58 -10.53 1.68
C LYS A 58 28.53 -11.40 2.96
N LEU A 59 27.55 -11.16 3.82
CA LEU A 59 27.39 -11.92 5.05
C LEU A 59 26.58 -13.20 4.82
N THR A 60 26.99 -14.26 5.48
CA THR A 60 26.23 -15.50 5.62
C THR A 60 25.15 -15.34 6.68
N GLN A 61 24.17 -16.24 6.67
CA GLN A 61 23.14 -16.28 7.73
C GLN A 61 23.75 -16.61 9.10
N ALA A 62 24.84 -17.38 9.14
CA ALA A 62 25.53 -17.72 10.37
C ALA A 62 26.20 -16.49 11.01
N GLU A 63 26.84 -15.66 10.19
CA GLU A 63 27.49 -14.44 10.66
C GLU A 63 26.48 -13.41 11.17
N VAL A 64 25.36 -13.22 10.48
CA VAL A 64 24.28 -12.33 10.99
C VAL A 64 23.72 -12.86 12.29
N ALA A 65 23.41 -14.16 12.37
CA ALA A 65 22.94 -14.79 13.61
C ALA A 65 23.93 -14.57 14.77
N GLN A 66 25.24 -14.70 14.52
CA GLN A 66 26.27 -14.42 15.50
C GLN A 66 26.29 -12.94 15.92
N ARG A 67 26.14 -12.01 14.98
CA ARG A 67 26.06 -10.56 15.25
C ARG A 67 24.82 -10.17 16.06
N THR A 68 23.76 -10.98 16.06
CA THR A 68 22.62 -10.77 16.97
C THR A 68 22.91 -11.15 18.43
N GLY A 69 24.11 -11.65 18.76
CA GLY A 69 24.41 -12.16 20.10
C GLY A 69 23.66 -13.44 20.45
N GLY A 70 23.25 -14.21 19.44
CA GLY A 70 22.48 -15.45 19.63
C GLY A 70 20.96 -15.25 19.81
N LEU A 71 20.46 -14.01 19.78
CA LEU A 71 19.03 -13.71 19.87
C LEU A 71 18.24 -14.30 18.70
N VAL A 72 18.87 -14.41 17.52
CA VAL A 72 18.29 -15.02 16.33
C VAL A 72 19.21 -16.13 15.84
N SER A 73 18.71 -17.37 15.80
CA SER A 73 19.46 -18.50 15.27
C SER A 73 19.57 -18.46 13.74
N LYS A 74 20.59 -19.12 13.18
CA LYS A 74 20.75 -19.27 11.71
C LYS A 74 19.48 -19.82 11.04
N ALA A 75 18.88 -20.85 11.63
CA ALA A 75 17.66 -21.47 11.10
C ALA A 75 16.45 -20.53 11.17
N ALA A 76 16.31 -19.76 12.26
CA ALA A 76 15.26 -18.76 12.36
C ALA A 76 15.43 -17.66 11.30
N LEU A 77 16.65 -17.14 11.13
CA LEU A 77 16.96 -16.15 10.10
C LEU A 77 16.62 -16.67 8.69
N ALA A 78 16.97 -17.91 8.37
CA ALA A 78 16.62 -18.53 7.11
C ALA A 78 15.10 -18.56 6.88
N ASN A 79 14.33 -18.98 7.88
CA ASN A 79 12.86 -19.04 7.80
C ASN A 79 12.21 -17.66 7.65
N TYR A 80 12.80 -16.61 8.26
CA TYR A 80 12.34 -15.24 8.04
C TYR A 80 12.63 -14.75 6.63
N GLU A 81 13.87 -14.93 6.14
CA GLU A 81 14.27 -14.48 4.80
C GLU A 81 13.49 -15.17 3.67
N THR A 82 13.02 -16.40 3.87
CA THR A 82 12.16 -17.12 2.91
C THR A 82 10.67 -16.88 3.12
N GLY A 83 10.27 -16.21 4.20
CA GLY A 83 8.86 -15.99 4.53
C GLY A 83 8.13 -17.22 5.06
N HIS A 84 8.85 -18.29 5.42
CA HIS A 84 8.26 -19.47 6.08
C HIS A 84 7.85 -19.20 7.54
N ARG A 85 8.31 -18.09 8.11
CA ARG A 85 7.90 -17.62 9.44
C ARG A 85 7.61 -16.12 9.39
N SER A 86 6.50 -15.71 10.01
CA SER A 86 6.16 -14.30 10.17
C SER A 86 7.21 -13.58 11.02
N LEU A 87 7.73 -12.48 10.50
CA LEU A 87 8.72 -11.66 11.18
C LEU A 87 8.03 -10.75 12.20
N ARG A 88 8.41 -10.89 13.47
CA ARG A 88 7.94 -10.01 14.54
C ARG A 88 8.77 -8.73 14.58
N VAL A 89 8.18 -7.63 15.07
CA VAL A 89 8.83 -6.30 15.07
C VAL A 89 10.08 -6.28 15.96
N ASP A 90 10.06 -6.94 17.11
CA ASP A 90 11.21 -7.13 18.00
C ASP A 90 12.37 -7.83 17.28
N VAL A 91 12.08 -8.93 16.57
CA VAL A 91 13.08 -9.68 15.80
C VAL A 91 13.61 -8.87 14.62
N LEU A 92 12.73 -8.13 13.91
CA LEU A 92 13.13 -7.24 12.82
C LEU A 92 14.14 -6.20 13.30
N TRP A 93 13.88 -5.56 14.45
CA TRP A 93 14.79 -4.58 15.04
C TRP A 93 16.17 -5.18 15.33
N VAL A 94 16.21 -6.39 15.92
CA VAL A 94 17.48 -7.10 16.22
C VAL A 94 18.26 -7.40 14.95
N ILE A 95 17.60 -7.91 13.90
CA ILE A 95 18.28 -8.25 12.64
C ILE A 95 18.77 -6.98 11.93
N ALA A 96 17.96 -5.92 11.87
CA ALA A 96 18.34 -4.65 11.26
C ALA A 96 19.58 -4.05 11.95
N HIS A 97 19.60 -4.05 13.29
CA HIS A 97 20.76 -3.59 14.06
C HIS A 97 22.00 -4.46 13.82
N ALA A 98 21.87 -5.79 13.76
CA ALA A 98 22.98 -6.69 13.45
C ALA A 98 23.55 -6.51 12.03
N LEU A 99 22.72 -6.01 11.10
CA LEU A 99 23.13 -5.62 9.74
C LEU A 99 23.63 -4.17 9.67
N GLY A 100 23.55 -3.38 10.74
CA GLY A 100 23.88 -1.96 10.73
C GLY A 100 22.95 -1.12 9.84
N GLU A 101 21.73 -1.60 9.61
CA GLU A 101 20.72 -0.90 8.80
C GLU A 101 19.81 -0.05 9.71
N ASP A 102 19.44 1.13 9.22
CA ASP A 102 18.38 1.92 9.84
C ASP A 102 17.01 1.29 9.56
N LEU A 103 16.22 1.11 10.61
CA LEU A 103 14.92 0.45 10.49
C LEU A 103 13.96 1.27 9.62
N GLY A 104 13.97 2.60 9.74
CA GLY A 104 13.14 3.49 8.92
C GLY A 104 13.46 3.37 7.43
N ALA A 105 14.75 3.46 7.09
CA ALA A 105 15.23 3.31 5.72
C ALA A 105 14.87 1.94 5.13
N LEU A 106 14.95 0.88 5.93
CA LEU A 106 14.58 -0.48 5.53
C LEU A 106 13.09 -0.58 5.20
N LEU A 107 12.23 -0.05 6.07
CA LEU A 107 10.78 -0.03 5.85
C LEU A 107 10.42 0.79 4.62
N THR A 108 10.96 1.99 4.46
CA THR A 108 10.76 2.82 3.25
C THR A 108 11.22 2.10 1.98
N ALA A 109 12.33 1.37 2.02
CA ALA A 109 12.77 0.55 0.89
C ALA A 109 11.79 -0.60 0.59
N ALA A 110 11.21 -1.22 1.61
CA ALA A 110 10.19 -2.24 1.45
C ALA A 110 8.88 -1.66 0.86
N GLU A 111 8.42 -0.51 1.35
CA GLU A 111 7.25 0.20 0.84
C GLU A 111 7.38 0.51 -0.65
N ARG A 112 8.54 1.07 -1.08
CA ARG A 112 8.84 1.28 -2.50
C ARG A 112 8.81 -0.04 -3.28
N GLY A 113 9.30 -1.12 -2.68
CA GLY A 113 9.27 -2.46 -3.27
C GLY A 113 7.86 -3.03 -3.46
N VAL A 114 6.90 -2.65 -2.60
CA VAL A 114 5.48 -3.02 -2.71
C VAL A 114 4.78 -2.13 -3.73
N ALA A 115 5.02 -0.81 -3.71
CA ALA A 115 4.45 0.14 -4.66
C ALA A 115 4.84 -0.18 -6.11
N ILE A 116 6.05 -0.73 -6.32
CA ILE A 116 6.53 -1.17 -7.64
C ILE A 116 5.96 -2.52 -8.06
N ARG A 117 5.32 -3.29 -7.16
CA ARG A 117 4.57 -4.48 -7.57
C ARG A 117 3.17 -4.01 -8.02
N PRO A 118 2.86 -3.97 -9.33
CA PRO A 118 1.48 -3.81 -9.74
C PRO A 118 0.71 -4.95 -9.11
N THR A 119 -0.15 -4.64 -8.16
CA THR A 119 -1.20 -5.56 -7.77
C THR A 119 -2.12 -5.63 -8.98
N ILE A 120 -1.85 -6.60 -9.86
CA ILE A 120 -2.67 -6.94 -11.03
C ILE A 120 -4.13 -7.19 -10.60
N THR A 121 -4.34 -7.46 -9.31
CA THR A 121 -5.63 -7.81 -8.69
C THR A 121 -6.03 -6.92 -7.51
N GLY A 122 -5.36 -5.79 -7.24
CA GLY A 122 -5.64 -4.95 -6.06
C GLY A 122 -6.31 -3.63 -6.44
N SER A 123 -7.43 -3.32 -5.78
CA SER A 123 -7.99 -1.97 -5.70
C SER A 123 -6.97 -1.06 -4.99
N GLY A 124 -6.78 0.15 -5.52
CA GLY A 124 -5.79 1.09 -4.99
C GLY A 124 -5.15 1.93 -6.09
N ALA A 125 -4.94 3.21 -5.81
CA ALA A 125 -4.45 4.13 -6.83
C ALA A 125 -3.06 3.73 -7.37
N ILE A 126 -2.82 3.92 -8.66
CA ILE A 126 -1.50 3.77 -9.26
C ILE A 126 -0.94 5.13 -9.63
N THR A 127 0.35 5.36 -9.39
CA THR A 127 1.00 6.59 -9.86
C THR A 127 1.77 6.26 -11.14
N VAL A 128 1.50 7.03 -12.19
CA VAL A 128 2.14 6.89 -13.50
C VAL A 128 2.83 8.20 -13.86
N ASP A 129 3.95 8.08 -14.56
CA ASP A 129 4.58 9.21 -15.24
C ASP A 129 3.92 9.37 -16.61
N VAL A 130 3.32 10.53 -16.84
CA VAL A 130 2.56 10.85 -18.05
C VAL A 130 3.51 10.99 -19.23
N ASP A 131 4.69 11.57 -19.04
CA ASP A 131 5.65 11.77 -20.13
C ASP A 131 6.19 10.42 -20.62
N GLU A 132 6.54 9.52 -19.68
CA GLU A 132 6.93 8.14 -20.01
C GLU A 132 5.80 7.39 -20.73
N LEU A 133 4.54 7.60 -20.33
CA LEU A 133 3.38 6.97 -20.94
C LEU A 133 3.08 7.49 -22.35
N MET A 134 3.25 8.80 -22.57
CA MET A 134 3.07 9.42 -23.88
C MET A 134 4.16 8.96 -24.85
N ALA A 135 5.39 8.78 -24.37
CA ALA A 135 6.52 8.29 -25.14
C ALA A 135 6.47 6.77 -25.43
N ALA A 136 5.67 5.99 -24.70
CA ALA A 136 5.59 4.56 -24.89
C ALA A 136 4.98 4.16 -26.26
N GLU A 137 5.66 3.32 -27.03
CA GLU A 137 5.24 2.95 -28.39
C GLU A 137 4.10 1.90 -28.45
N ASP A 138 3.59 1.43 -27.31
CA ASP A 138 2.54 0.39 -27.28
C ASP A 138 1.23 0.93 -27.91
N PRO A 139 0.73 0.33 -29.02
CA PRO A 139 -0.49 0.77 -29.69
C PRO A 139 -1.73 0.76 -28.80
N ARG A 140 -1.75 -0.13 -27.78
CA ARG A 140 -2.86 -0.27 -26.83
C ARG A 140 -3.01 0.94 -25.91
N LEU A 141 -1.98 1.79 -25.80
CA LEU A 141 -2.02 3.02 -25.01
C LEU A 141 -2.63 4.20 -25.76
N SER A 142 -2.95 4.07 -27.05
CA SER A 142 -3.51 5.17 -27.85
C SER A 142 -4.78 5.78 -27.23
N PRO A 143 -5.74 5.00 -26.70
CA PRO A 143 -6.90 5.56 -26.00
C PRO A 143 -6.53 6.29 -24.70
N VAL A 144 -5.50 5.82 -24.00
CA VAL A 144 -5.02 6.42 -22.75
C VAL A 144 -4.31 7.75 -23.02
N ARG A 145 -3.46 7.82 -24.05
CA ARG A 145 -2.80 9.07 -24.48
C ARG A 145 -3.82 10.15 -24.80
N ARG A 146 -4.82 9.80 -25.62
CA ARG A 146 -5.93 10.69 -25.95
C ARG A 146 -6.69 11.16 -24.71
N TRP A 147 -6.89 10.27 -23.74
CA TRP A 147 -7.57 10.63 -22.49
C TRP A 147 -6.79 11.66 -21.66
N PHE A 148 -5.45 11.54 -21.60
CA PHE A 148 -4.59 12.53 -20.94
C PHE A 148 -4.55 13.85 -21.69
N GLU A 149 -4.45 13.82 -23.02
CA GLU A 149 -4.52 15.02 -23.87
C GLU A 149 -5.82 15.81 -23.63
N LEU A 150 -6.97 15.13 -23.60
CA LEU A 150 -8.27 15.76 -23.38
C LEU A 150 -8.41 16.40 -21.99
N ARG A 151 -7.69 15.90 -21.00
CA ARG A 151 -7.71 16.47 -19.64
C ARG A 151 -6.72 17.60 -19.44
N GLY A 152 -5.81 17.85 -20.39
CA GLY A 152 -4.82 18.92 -20.29
C GLY A 152 -3.93 18.77 -19.05
N THR A 153 -3.54 17.54 -18.70
CA THR A 153 -2.74 17.28 -17.50
C THR A 153 -1.42 18.03 -17.57
N SER A 154 -1.23 18.97 -16.65
CA SER A 154 -0.03 19.82 -16.57
C SER A 154 1.09 19.21 -15.71
N SER A 155 0.83 18.07 -15.09
CA SER A 155 1.75 17.36 -14.19
C SER A 155 2.36 16.18 -14.92
N SER A 156 3.69 16.03 -14.79
CA SER A 156 4.44 14.87 -15.32
C SER A 156 4.10 13.58 -14.60
N THR A 157 3.60 13.62 -13.36
CA THR A 157 3.12 12.44 -12.64
C THR A 157 1.66 12.57 -12.26
N VAL A 158 0.87 11.53 -12.51
CA VAL A 158 -0.56 11.47 -12.17
C VAL A 158 -0.85 10.21 -11.37
N THR A 159 -1.58 10.39 -10.26
CA THR A 159 -2.13 9.29 -9.47
C THR A 159 -3.54 8.96 -9.98
N LEU A 160 -3.72 7.77 -10.53
CA LEU A 160 -4.97 7.24 -11.04
C LEU A 160 -5.64 6.42 -9.94
N ASP A 161 -6.74 6.92 -9.41
CA ASP A 161 -7.60 6.19 -8.48
C ASP A 161 -8.46 5.13 -9.18
N ASP A 162 -9.27 4.39 -8.42
CA ASP A 162 -10.12 3.32 -8.97
C ASP A 162 -11.15 3.84 -9.97
N ALA A 163 -11.64 5.08 -9.82
CA ALA A 163 -12.60 5.68 -10.75
C ALA A 163 -11.93 6.06 -12.07
N ALA A 164 -10.74 6.66 -12.02
CA ALA A 164 -9.94 6.98 -13.18
C ALA A 164 -9.51 5.72 -13.94
N LEU A 165 -9.12 4.67 -13.21
CA LEU A 165 -8.77 3.38 -13.80
C LEU A 165 -9.99 2.67 -14.40
N GLY A 166 -11.16 2.76 -13.77
CA GLY A 166 -12.42 2.27 -14.33
C GLY A 166 -12.76 2.96 -15.66
N ALA A 167 -12.62 4.28 -15.72
CA ALA A 167 -12.86 5.05 -16.94
C ALA A 167 -11.87 4.69 -18.06
N LEU A 168 -10.57 4.56 -17.73
CA LEU A 168 -9.55 4.16 -18.69
C LEU A 168 -9.77 2.73 -19.21
N ALA A 169 -10.10 1.80 -18.32
CA ALA A 169 -10.40 0.42 -18.69
C ALA A 169 -11.60 0.33 -19.65
N ALA A 170 -12.66 1.10 -19.40
CA ALA A 170 -13.82 1.18 -20.28
C ALA A 170 -13.48 1.75 -21.66
N VAL A 171 -12.61 2.76 -21.72
CA VAL A 171 -12.14 3.37 -22.99
C VAL A 171 -11.24 2.42 -23.78
N MET A 172 -10.47 1.57 -23.09
CA MET A 172 -9.59 0.56 -23.68
C MET A 172 -10.31 -0.75 -24.02
N ASP A 173 -11.59 -0.91 -23.63
CA ASP A 173 -12.36 -2.16 -23.72
C ASP A 173 -11.66 -3.36 -23.05
N VAL A 174 -11.12 -3.14 -21.85
CA VAL A 174 -10.44 -4.18 -21.06
C VAL A 174 -10.91 -4.18 -19.61
N SER A 175 -10.55 -5.22 -18.85
CA SER A 175 -10.79 -5.21 -17.39
C SER A 175 -9.89 -4.21 -16.67
N VAL A 176 -10.32 -3.71 -15.50
CA VAL A 176 -9.52 -2.76 -14.68
C VAL A 176 -8.15 -3.36 -14.30
N GLY A 177 -8.10 -4.66 -13.99
CA GLY A 177 -6.84 -5.36 -13.67
C GLY A 177 -5.90 -5.44 -14.88
N GLU A 178 -6.45 -5.64 -16.06
CA GLU A 178 -5.70 -5.66 -17.32
C GLU A 178 -5.20 -4.27 -17.70
N CYS A 179 -6.03 -3.23 -17.58
CA CYS A 179 -5.63 -1.83 -17.76
C CYS A 179 -4.43 -1.48 -16.87
N ARG A 180 -4.50 -1.81 -15.57
CA ARG A 180 -3.38 -1.65 -14.62
C ARG A 180 -2.12 -2.37 -15.09
N THR A 181 -2.26 -3.60 -15.57
CA THR A 181 -1.13 -4.41 -16.04
C THR A 181 -0.47 -3.78 -17.26
N ILE A 182 -1.27 -3.29 -18.21
CA ILE A 182 -0.78 -2.61 -19.41
C ILE A 182 -0.03 -1.34 -19.03
N LEU A 183 -0.60 -0.50 -18.17
CA LEU A 183 0.02 0.76 -17.74
C LEU A 183 1.34 0.54 -17.02
N VAL A 184 1.42 -0.41 -16.08
CA VAL A 184 2.68 -0.67 -15.36
C VAL A 184 3.72 -1.35 -16.23
N THR A 185 3.30 -2.21 -17.17
CA THR A 185 4.23 -2.83 -18.13
C THR A 185 4.79 -1.78 -19.08
N ALA A 186 3.95 -0.88 -19.59
CA ALA A 186 4.35 0.21 -20.46
C ALA A 186 5.39 1.14 -19.81
N VAL A 187 5.14 1.57 -18.57
CA VAL A 187 6.07 2.41 -17.78
C VAL A 187 7.42 1.70 -17.60
N ARG A 188 7.42 0.40 -17.29
CA ARG A 188 8.66 -0.38 -17.16
C ARG A 188 9.41 -0.51 -18.48
N SER A 189 8.71 -0.74 -19.58
CA SER A 189 9.31 -0.86 -20.91
C SER A 189 9.91 0.46 -21.38
N ALA A 190 9.23 1.59 -21.12
CA ALA A 190 9.76 2.93 -21.42
C ALA A 190 11.08 3.19 -20.68
N ARG A 191 11.16 2.81 -19.40
CA ARG A 191 12.40 2.92 -18.60
C ARG A 191 13.52 2.00 -19.05
N ALA A 192 13.19 0.80 -19.53
CA ALA A 192 14.17 -0.14 -20.04
C ALA A 192 14.73 0.28 -21.41
N GLY A 193 13.95 1.00 -22.23
CA GLY A 193 14.38 1.57 -23.50
C GLY A 193 15.25 2.82 -23.38
N ALA A 194 15.15 3.54 -22.25
CA ALA A 194 15.94 4.73 -21.96
C ALA A 194 17.38 4.42 -21.48
N VAL A 195 18.08 3.47 -22.11
CA VAL A 195 19.52 3.32 -21.94
C VAL A 195 20.20 4.43 -22.76
N PRO A 196 20.87 5.41 -22.13
CA PRO A 196 21.58 6.43 -22.87
C PRO A 196 22.75 5.78 -23.59
N THR A 197 22.63 5.61 -24.91
CA THR A 197 23.77 5.31 -25.78
C THR A 197 24.68 6.51 -25.75
N THR A 198 25.57 6.55 -24.75
CA THR A 198 26.66 7.52 -24.70
C THR A 198 27.91 6.84 -25.21
N VAL A 199 28.54 7.53 -26.17
CA VAL A 199 29.94 7.45 -26.61
C VAL A 199 30.22 6.57 -27.84
N GLY A 200 30.69 7.27 -28.86
CA GLY A 200 31.32 6.83 -30.09
C GLY A 200 31.49 8.04 -31.00
#